data_AF-A0A1I8NUP8-F1
#
_entry.id   AF-A0A1I8NUP8-F1
#
_cell.length_a   1.000
_cell.length_b   1.000
_cell.length_c   1.000
_cell.angle_alpha   90.00
_cell.angle_beta   90.00
_cell.angle_gamma   90.00
#
_symmetry.space_group_name_H-M   'P 1'
#
loop_
_entity.id
_entity.type
_entity.pdbx_description
1 polymer ?
#
loop_
_entity_poly.entity_id
_entity_poly.type
_entity_poly.pdbx_seq_one_letter_code
_entity_poly.pdbx_strand_id
1 'polypeptide(L)'
;MSDFKKDNTGYHLKHLFIGSEGTLGVVTKVAILCPAVSDSVHLAFLGLNSFEAVLQTFKNAKRYLGEILSSCEMIDSIFLAASVDNLKLKSPIAGYPFYMLIETSGSNNEHDMEKLNKFLQLVMDKGDVIDGTYTGEPSKMQEIWKLREVLAPAMTKDGYLFTYDLSLPLRSFYEIVKVVEARVGHMAKRVCGFGHLGDLNLHLNVTCGEYSNDLYHQLEPFVFELTSKLGGSVSAEHGMGFLKSNYLKYSKSTEAIAMMRDIKHMLDPNKILNPYKILN
;
A
#
# COMPACT_ATOMS: atom_id res chain seq x y z
N MET A 1 -30.74 -4.50 -9.68
CA MET A 1 -29.65 -4.80 -8.74
C MET A 1 -30.29 -5.22 -7.45
N SER A 2 -29.98 -6.42 -6.97
CA SER A 2 -30.27 -6.83 -5.60
C SER A 2 -29.42 -5.96 -4.67
N ASP A 3 -30.05 -5.13 -3.85
CA ASP A 3 -29.43 -4.35 -2.77
C ASP A 3 -29.42 -5.14 -1.44
N PHE A 4 -29.78 -6.41 -1.50
CA PHE A 4 -29.78 -7.30 -0.36
C PHE A 4 -28.36 -7.65 0.10
N LYS A 5 -28.18 -7.72 1.42
CA LYS A 5 -26.92 -8.18 2.02
C LYS A 5 -26.59 -9.64 1.67
N LYS A 6 -27.60 -10.44 1.31
CA LYS A 6 -27.47 -11.88 1.00
C LYS A 6 -28.35 -12.21 -0.19
N ASP A 7 -27.75 -12.78 -1.23
CA ASP A 7 -28.44 -13.21 -2.44
C ASP A 7 -27.61 -14.30 -3.14
N ASN A 8 -28.04 -15.55 -3.01
CA ASN A 8 -27.33 -16.73 -3.53
C ASN A 8 -28.07 -17.36 -4.71
N THR A 9 -28.63 -16.55 -5.60
CA THR A 9 -29.41 -16.99 -6.77
C THR A 9 -28.55 -17.25 -8.02
N GLY A 10 -27.46 -18.01 -7.86
CA GLY A 10 -26.54 -18.38 -8.95
C GLY A 10 -25.19 -17.66 -8.89
N TYR A 11 -24.54 -17.48 -10.05
CA TYR A 11 -23.19 -16.89 -10.11
C TYR A 11 -23.19 -15.42 -9.73
N HIS A 12 -22.14 -15.02 -9.03
CA HIS A 12 -21.99 -13.69 -8.47
C HIS A 12 -21.36 -12.72 -9.51
N LEU A 13 -22.06 -12.52 -10.64
CA LEU A 13 -21.53 -11.89 -11.86
C LEU A 13 -20.91 -10.50 -11.66
N LYS A 14 -21.35 -9.74 -10.66
CA LYS A 14 -20.76 -8.43 -10.31
C LYS A 14 -19.24 -8.51 -10.07
N HIS A 15 -18.73 -9.64 -9.56
CA HIS A 15 -17.30 -9.83 -9.30
C HIS A 15 -16.46 -9.91 -10.58
N LEU A 16 -17.05 -10.19 -11.75
CA LEU A 16 -16.33 -10.10 -13.03
C LEU A 16 -15.95 -8.65 -13.35
N PHE A 17 -16.76 -7.68 -12.93
CA PHE A 17 -16.56 -6.27 -13.27
C PHE A 17 -15.66 -5.53 -12.26
N ILE A 18 -15.62 -5.98 -11.00
CA ILE A 18 -14.76 -5.40 -9.95
C ILE A 18 -13.31 -5.75 -10.29
N GLY A 19 -12.49 -4.73 -10.60
CA GLY A 19 -11.11 -4.91 -11.06
C GLY A 19 -10.96 -5.19 -12.56
N SER A 20 -12.04 -5.12 -13.35
CA SER A 20 -11.98 -5.30 -14.82
C SER A 20 -11.40 -4.11 -15.58
N GLU A 21 -11.21 -2.99 -14.90
CA GLU A 21 -10.70 -1.71 -15.44
C GLU A 21 -11.44 -1.28 -16.73
N GLY A 22 -12.74 -1.53 -16.82
CA GLY A 22 -13.57 -1.14 -17.97
C GLY A 22 -13.37 -1.99 -19.24
N THR A 23 -12.61 -3.08 -19.16
CA THR A 23 -12.41 -3.99 -20.31
C THR A 23 -13.59 -4.92 -20.56
N LEU A 24 -14.48 -5.12 -19.58
CA LEU A 24 -15.62 -6.03 -19.69
C LEU A 24 -16.98 -5.32 -19.76
N GLY A 25 -17.02 -4.01 -19.53
CA GLY A 25 -18.24 -3.22 -19.50
C GLY A 25 -18.03 -1.86 -18.83
N VAL A 26 -19.07 -1.02 -18.85
CA VAL A 26 -19.07 0.28 -18.18
C VAL A 26 -19.97 0.20 -16.94
N VAL A 27 -19.38 0.40 -15.76
CA VAL A 27 -20.15 0.48 -14.51
C VAL A 27 -20.87 1.82 -14.45
N THR A 28 -22.19 1.81 -14.36
CA THR A 28 -23.02 3.03 -14.35
C THR A 28 -23.64 3.34 -13.00
N LYS A 29 -23.76 2.34 -12.11
CA LYS A 29 -24.31 2.46 -10.76
C LYS A 29 -23.60 1.50 -9.82
N VAL A 30 -23.47 1.88 -8.56
CA VAL A 30 -22.89 1.07 -7.49
C VAL A 30 -23.81 1.13 -6.28
N ALA A 31 -24.08 -0.04 -5.69
CA ALA A 31 -24.64 -0.15 -4.35
C ALA A 31 -23.52 -0.65 -3.44
N ILE A 32 -23.21 0.09 -2.37
CA ILE A 32 -22.11 -0.20 -1.45
C ILE A 32 -22.61 -0.14 -0.01
N LEU A 33 -22.13 -1.06 0.83
CA LEU A 33 -22.39 -1.05 2.26
C LEU A 33 -21.44 -0.05 2.93
N CYS A 34 -21.99 0.94 3.63
CA CYS A 34 -21.22 1.89 4.42
C CYS A 34 -21.16 1.41 5.88
N PRO A 35 -19.97 1.23 6.48
CA PRO A 35 -19.82 1.03 7.92
C PRO A 35 -20.37 2.22 8.71
N ALA A 36 -20.77 1.99 9.97
CA ALA A 36 -21.12 3.07 10.87
C ALA A 36 -19.87 3.90 11.23
N VAL A 37 -20.07 5.19 11.48
CA VAL A 37 -19.01 6.06 12.01
C VAL A 37 -18.63 5.55 13.40
N SER A 38 -17.32 5.52 13.69
CA SER A 38 -16.80 5.10 14.99
C SER A 38 -16.82 6.25 15.98
N ASP A 39 -17.23 5.97 17.23
CA ASP A 39 -17.34 6.97 18.30
C ASP A 39 -15.98 7.29 18.95
N SER A 40 -14.98 6.44 18.73
CA SER A 40 -13.62 6.63 19.20
C SER A 40 -12.63 6.33 18.09
N VAL A 41 -11.75 7.30 17.80
CA VAL A 41 -10.68 7.15 16.81
C VAL A 41 -9.39 7.72 17.38
N HIS A 42 -8.29 6.96 17.25
CA HIS A 42 -6.97 7.37 17.70
C HIS A 42 -5.93 7.04 16.65
N LEU A 43 -4.88 7.86 16.59
CA LEU A 43 -3.74 7.64 15.71
C LEU A 43 -2.45 7.70 16.53
N ALA A 44 -1.62 6.66 16.41
CA ALA A 44 -0.27 6.62 16.93
C ALA A 44 0.73 6.72 15.79
N PHE A 45 1.77 7.56 15.97
CA PHE A 45 2.90 7.73 15.07
C PHE A 45 4.18 7.36 15.81
N LEU A 46 4.81 6.26 15.42
CA LEU A 46 5.84 5.56 16.20
C LEU A 46 7.16 5.49 15.42
N GLY A 47 8.29 5.69 16.08
CA GLY A 47 9.65 5.60 15.52
C GLY A 47 10.35 4.30 15.91
N LEU A 48 10.96 3.63 14.93
CA LEU A 48 11.56 2.30 15.09
C LEU A 48 12.94 2.20 14.41
N ASN A 49 13.84 1.43 15.02
CA ASN A 49 15.24 1.32 14.58
C ASN A 49 15.50 0.24 13.53
N SER A 50 14.53 -0.63 13.23
CA SER A 50 14.72 -1.70 12.25
C SER A 50 13.41 -2.21 11.68
N PHE A 51 13.48 -2.86 10.52
CA PHE A 51 12.32 -3.53 9.93
C PHE A 51 11.85 -4.72 10.79
N GLU A 52 12.74 -5.40 11.52
CA GLU A 52 12.32 -6.46 12.45
C GLU A 52 11.44 -5.88 13.57
N ALA A 53 11.80 -4.71 14.11
CA ALA A 53 10.97 -4.02 15.10
C ALA A 53 9.61 -3.60 14.54
N VAL A 54 9.54 -3.20 13.26
CA VAL A 54 8.26 -2.97 12.55
C VAL A 54 7.41 -4.24 12.53
N LEU A 55 8.00 -5.39 12.22
CA LEU A 55 7.28 -6.67 12.20
C LEU A 55 6.77 -7.08 13.59
N GLN A 56 7.56 -6.90 14.64
CA GLN A 56 7.15 -7.23 16.01
C GLN A 56 6.05 -6.28 16.49
N THR A 57 6.19 -4.99 16.22
CA THR A 57 5.16 -3.97 16.52
C THR A 57 3.85 -4.29 15.81
N PHE A 58 3.87 -4.65 14.53
CA PHE A 58 2.67 -5.07 13.80
C PHE A 58 2.00 -6.33 14.39
N LYS A 59 2.78 -7.35 14.75
CA LYS A 59 2.24 -8.56 15.41
C LYS A 59 1.57 -8.21 16.74
N ASN A 60 2.20 -7.35 17.53
CA ASN A 60 1.64 -6.88 18.80
C ASN A 60 0.38 -6.02 18.57
N ALA A 61 0.37 -5.13 17.57
CA ALA A 61 -0.80 -4.32 17.24
C ALA A 61 -2.02 -5.20 16.95
N LYS A 62 -1.88 -6.21 16.09
CA LYS A 62 -2.95 -7.18 15.82
C LYS A 62 -3.41 -7.95 17.05
N ARG A 63 -2.49 -8.29 17.96
CA ARG A 63 -2.81 -9.08 19.15
C ARG A 63 -3.50 -8.27 20.25
N TYR A 64 -3.06 -7.03 20.47
CA TYR A 64 -3.45 -6.24 21.64
C TYR A 64 -4.49 -5.15 21.32
N LEU A 65 -4.51 -4.62 20.10
CA LEU A 65 -5.57 -3.73 19.63
C LEU A 65 -6.74 -4.55 19.07
N GLY A 66 -6.43 -5.60 18.29
CA GLY A 66 -7.44 -6.55 17.84
C GLY A 66 -8.48 -5.89 16.92
N GLU A 67 -9.75 -5.97 17.30
CA GLU A 67 -10.89 -5.56 16.51
C GLU A 67 -10.98 -4.04 16.27
N ILE A 68 -10.30 -3.24 17.09
CA ILE A 68 -10.30 -1.78 16.93
C ILE A 68 -9.21 -1.29 16.00
N LEU A 69 -8.28 -2.15 15.55
CA LEU A 69 -7.24 -1.76 14.61
C LEU A 69 -7.86 -1.42 13.24
N SER A 70 -7.81 -0.16 12.82
CA SER A 70 -8.36 0.31 11.53
C SER A 70 -7.31 0.55 10.46
N SER A 71 -6.08 0.89 10.85
CA SER A 71 -4.97 1.05 9.91
C SER A 71 -3.62 0.68 10.52
N CYS A 72 -2.72 0.15 9.68
CA CYS A 72 -1.34 -0.14 10.06
C CYS A 72 -0.42 0.10 8.86
N GLU A 73 0.15 1.29 8.83
CA GLU A 73 1.04 1.77 7.77
C GLU A 73 2.49 1.77 8.25
N MET A 74 3.41 1.63 7.29
CA MET A 74 4.83 1.86 7.49
C MET A 74 5.33 2.88 6.48
N ILE A 75 6.19 3.80 6.94
CA ILE A 75 6.98 4.67 6.07
C ILE A 75 8.45 4.59 6.49
N ASP A 76 9.36 4.62 5.52
CA ASP A 76 10.79 4.76 5.82
C ASP A 76 11.23 6.22 5.98
N SER A 77 12.45 6.42 6.47
CA SER A 77 13.02 7.74 6.67
C SER A 77 13.21 8.53 5.38
N ILE A 78 13.48 7.86 4.26
CA ILE A 78 13.73 8.50 2.96
C ILE A 78 12.42 9.11 2.44
N PHE A 79 11.31 8.39 2.59
CA PHE A 79 9.98 8.87 2.28
C PHE A 79 9.59 10.04 3.19
N LEU A 80 9.75 9.89 4.52
CA LEU A 80 9.40 10.96 5.45
C LEU A 80 10.21 12.24 5.15
N ALA A 81 11.50 12.09 4.85
CA ALA A 81 12.36 13.20 4.46
C ALA A 81 11.86 13.88 3.18
N ALA A 82 11.35 13.15 2.18
CA ALA A 82 10.76 13.78 1.00
C ALA A 82 9.56 14.67 1.36
N SER A 83 8.66 14.20 2.23
CA SER A 83 7.53 14.99 2.73
C SER A 83 7.98 16.24 3.49
N VAL A 84 9.01 16.13 4.33
CA VAL A 84 9.54 17.27 5.11
C VAL A 84 10.30 18.25 4.20
N ASP A 85 11.22 17.76 3.38
CA ASP A 85 12.13 18.57 2.56
C ASP A 85 11.37 19.30 1.45
N ASN A 86 10.54 18.56 0.71
CA ASN A 86 9.93 19.06 -0.52
C ASN A 86 8.59 19.76 -0.28
N LEU A 87 7.86 19.38 0.78
CA LEU A 87 6.54 19.95 1.11
C LEU A 87 6.51 20.76 2.41
N LYS A 88 7.64 20.84 3.14
CA LYS A 88 7.77 21.60 4.39
C LYS A 88 6.77 21.17 5.46
N LEU A 89 6.39 19.89 5.45
CA LEU A 89 5.58 19.30 6.51
C LEU A 89 6.41 19.14 7.78
N LYS A 90 5.73 19.09 8.93
CA LYS A 90 6.35 18.87 10.23
C LYS A 90 6.07 17.44 10.67
N SER A 91 7.13 16.68 10.91
CA SER A 91 7.02 15.38 11.58
C SER A 91 7.00 15.60 13.09
N PRO A 92 6.13 14.92 13.85
CA PRO A 92 6.09 15.06 15.31
C PRO A 92 7.32 14.47 16.02
N ILE A 93 7.94 13.45 15.40
CA ILE A 93 9.19 12.84 15.83
C ILE A 93 10.09 12.60 14.59
N ALA A 94 11.39 12.49 14.78
CA ALA A 94 12.35 12.31 13.69
C ALA A 94 13.60 11.54 14.15
N GLY A 95 14.45 11.13 13.21
CA GLY A 95 15.73 10.47 13.50
C GLY A 95 15.69 8.94 13.49
N TYR A 96 14.57 8.35 13.12
CA TYR A 96 14.41 6.89 13.02
C TYR A 96 14.43 6.43 11.55
N PRO A 97 14.95 5.22 11.26
CA PRO A 97 14.95 4.66 9.92
C PRO A 97 13.54 4.23 9.45
N PHE A 98 12.66 3.87 10.38
CA PHE A 98 11.28 3.48 10.09
C PHE A 98 10.30 4.19 11.01
N TYR A 99 9.10 4.43 10.48
CA TYR A 99 7.97 4.94 11.24
C TYR A 99 6.74 4.11 10.94
N MET A 100 5.88 3.94 11.95
CA MET A 100 4.58 3.30 11.80
C MET A 100 3.46 4.25 12.14
N LEU A 101 2.40 4.22 11.34
CA LEU A 101 1.12 4.84 11.66
C LEU A 101 0.13 3.73 12.03
N ILE A 102 -0.40 3.80 13.26
CA ILE A 102 -1.38 2.82 13.75
C ILE A 102 -2.63 3.59 14.12
N GLU A 103 -3.71 3.34 13.40
CA GLU A 103 -5.00 3.92 13.69
C GLU A 103 -5.91 2.87 14.35
N THR A 104 -6.66 3.31 15.35
CA THR A 104 -7.74 2.53 15.93
C THR A 104 -9.08 3.22 15.73
N SER A 105 -10.12 2.47 15.42
CA SER A 105 -11.51 2.92 15.34
C SER A 105 -12.40 1.96 16.12
N GLY A 106 -13.17 2.48 17.08
CA GLY A 106 -14.00 1.66 17.94
C GLY A 106 -15.22 2.42 18.49
N SER A 107 -15.96 1.74 19.36
CA SER A 107 -17.25 2.21 19.88
C SER A 107 -17.19 2.67 21.33
N ASN A 108 -16.04 2.57 22.01
CA ASN A 108 -15.92 2.96 23.41
C ASN A 108 -14.53 3.54 23.69
N ASN A 109 -14.49 4.86 23.88
CA ASN A 109 -13.24 5.57 24.05
C ASN A 109 -12.38 5.09 25.21
N GLU A 110 -12.97 4.71 26.34
CA GLU A 110 -12.23 4.26 27.52
C GLU A 110 -11.54 2.92 27.28
N HIS A 111 -12.27 1.94 26.74
CA HIS A 111 -11.71 0.63 26.41
C HIS A 111 -10.65 0.73 25.29
N ASP A 112 -10.91 1.55 24.29
CA ASP A 112 -10.02 1.70 23.13
C ASP A 112 -8.71 2.38 23.55
N MET A 113 -8.78 3.41 24.41
CA MET A 113 -7.61 4.03 25.02
C MET A 113 -6.85 3.09 25.95
N GLU A 114 -7.54 2.27 26.74
CA GLU A 114 -6.87 1.28 27.60
C GLU A 114 -6.06 0.27 26.78
N LYS A 115 -6.63 -0.23 25.68
CA LYS A 115 -5.93 -1.13 24.74
C LYS A 115 -4.74 -0.44 24.10
N LEU A 116 -4.91 0.78 23.59
CA LEU A 116 -3.84 1.55 22.97
C LEU A 116 -2.68 1.78 23.95
N ASN A 117 -2.97 2.23 25.17
CA ASN A 117 -1.95 2.47 26.19
C ASN A 117 -1.20 1.18 26.56
N LYS A 118 -1.91 0.06 26.76
CA LYS A 118 -1.27 -1.24 27.05
C LYS A 118 -0.38 -1.70 25.89
N PHE A 119 -0.83 -1.51 24.66
CA PHE A 119 -0.05 -1.83 23.47
C PHE A 119 1.22 -0.97 23.40
N LEU A 120 1.10 0.35 23.54
CA LEU A 120 2.23 1.30 23.49
C LEU A 120 3.25 0.99 24.58
N GLN A 121 2.80 0.80 25.83
CA GLN A 121 3.66 0.43 26.95
C GLN A 121 4.45 -0.85 26.63
N LEU A 122 3.77 -1.88 26.12
CA LEU A 122 4.40 -3.16 25.78
C LEU A 122 5.51 -3.01 24.72
N VAL A 123 5.25 -2.28 23.63
CA VAL A 123 6.22 -2.16 22.53
C VAL A 123 7.38 -1.24 22.88
N MET A 124 7.16 -0.26 23.75
CA MET A 124 8.23 0.58 24.31
C MET A 124 9.08 -0.20 25.33
N ASP A 125 8.48 -0.97 26.24
CA ASP A 125 9.20 -1.78 27.24
C ASP A 125 10.09 -2.85 26.60
N LYS A 126 9.65 -3.40 25.45
CA LYS A 126 10.45 -4.34 24.65
C LYS A 126 11.56 -3.67 23.85
N GLY A 127 11.54 -2.34 23.70
CA GLY A 127 12.46 -1.58 22.86
C GLY A 127 12.20 -1.73 21.35
N ASP A 128 11.05 -2.26 20.94
CA ASP A 128 10.65 -2.31 19.54
C ASP A 128 10.36 -0.90 19.01
N VAL A 129 9.68 -0.09 19.83
CA VAL A 129 9.40 1.33 19.57
C VAL A 129 10.26 2.19 20.48
N ILE A 130 10.95 3.17 19.90
CA ILE A 130 11.91 4.02 20.62
C ILE A 130 11.25 5.31 21.12
N ASP A 131 10.37 5.86 20.31
CA ASP A 131 9.67 7.11 20.55
C ASP A 131 8.35 7.10 19.79
N GLY A 132 7.40 7.90 20.24
CA GLY A 132 6.07 7.89 19.66
C GLY A 132 5.20 9.02 20.19
N THR A 133 4.26 9.43 19.36
CA THR A 133 3.14 10.29 19.77
C THR A 133 1.84 9.60 19.44
N TYR A 134 0.78 9.91 20.17
CA TYR A 134 -0.57 9.51 19.81
C TYR A 134 -1.55 10.65 20.02
N THR A 135 -2.66 10.63 19.30
CA THR A 135 -3.71 11.65 19.40
C THR A 135 -5.06 11.10 19.00
N GLY A 136 -6.12 11.57 19.66
CA GLY A 136 -7.51 11.43 19.20
C GLY A 136 -8.09 12.76 18.69
N GLU A 137 -7.27 13.80 18.53
CA GLU A 137 -7.71 15.11 18.04
C GLU A 137 -7.75 15.09 16.50
N PRO A 138 -8.92 15.29 15.85
CA PRO A 138 -9.05 15.13 14.40
C PRO A 138 -8.09 15.99 13.56
N SER A 139 -7.82 17.23 14.00
CA SER A 139 -6.87 18.15 13.35
C SER A 139 -5.44 17.58 13.34
N LYS A 140 -4.95 17.12 14.48
CA LYS A 140 -3.62 16.51 14.60
C LYS A 140 -3.52 15.19 13.87
N MET A 141 -4.58 14.38 13.89
CA MET A 141 -4.64 13.15 13.09
C MET A 141 -4.47 13.46 11.61
N GLN A 142 -5.16 14.47 11.08
CA GLN A 142 -5.02 14.90 9.68
C GLN A 142 -3.59 15.37 9.38
N GLU A 143 -2.95 16.13 10.27
CA GLU A 143 -1.56 16.56 10.09
C GLU A 143 -0.59 15.38 10.00
N ILE A 144 -0.76 14.36 10.85
CA ILE A 144 0.06 13.15 10.85
C ILE A 144 -0.23 12.31 9.60
N TRP A 145 -1.50 12.07 9.27
CA TRP A 145 -1.90 11.34 8.06
C TRP A 145 -1.36 11.98 6.79
N LYS A 146 -1.33 13.31 6.75
CA LYS A 146 -0.75 14.06 5.63
C LYS A 146 0.70 13.68 5.37
N LEU A 147 1.50 13.32 6.38
CA LEU A 147 2.88 12.86 6.18
C LEU A 147 2.95 11.60 5.31
N ARG A 148 1.95 10.71 5.44
CA ARG A 148 1.81 9.43 4.73
C ARG A 148 1.08 9.55 3.38
N GLU A 149 0.12 10.47 3.25
CA GLU A 149 -0.73 10.57 2.06
C GLU A 149 -0.09 11.33 0.89
N VAL A 150 0.82 12.28 1.15
CA VAL A 150 1.32 13.21 0.12
C VAL A 150 2.52 12.71 -0.69
N LEU A 151 2.64 11.39 -0.89
CA LEU A 151 3.76 10.77 -1.63
C LEU A 151 4.01 11.43 -2.97
N ALA A 152 3.05 11.32 -3.88
CA ALA A 152 3.29 11.65 -5.28
C ALA A 152 3.70 13.13 -5.43
N PRO A 153 3.04 14.11 -4.77
CA PRO A 153 3.50 15.49 -4.76
C PRO A 153 4.88 15.71 -4.12
N ALA A 154 5.23 14.96 -3.06
CA ALA A 154 6.54 15.09 -2.42
C ALA A 154 7.67 14.58 -3.32
N MET A 155 7.46 13.43 -3.95
CA MET A 155 8.47 12.75 -4.75
C MET A 155 8.62 13.29 -6.16
N THR A 156 7.54 13.77 -6.79
CA THR A 156 7.64 14.40 -8.12
C THR A 156 8.40 15.73 -8.10
N LYS A 157 8.55 16.37 -6.93
CA LYS A 157 9.48 17.51 -6.76
C LYS A 157 10.95 17.12 -6.88
N ASP A 158 11.27 15.83 -6.77
CA ASP A 158 12.62 15.33 -7.02
C ASP A 158 12.94 15.16 -8.51
N GLY A 159 11.93 15.20 -9.39
CA GLY A 159 12.04 15.01 -10.83
C GLY A 159 11.10 13.91 -11.33
N TYR A 160 11.63 13.02 -12.16
CA TYR A 160 10.90 11.84 -12.63
C TYR A 160 10.77 10.78 -11.53
N LEU A 161 9.61 10.14 -11.46
CA LEU A 161 9.27 9.15 -10.44
C LEU A 161 8.87 7.82 -11.09
N PHE A 162 9.65 6.77 -10.84
CA PHE A 162 9.26 5.39 -11.10
C PHE A 162 8.50 4.85 -9.88
N THR A 163 7.31 4.32 -10.11
CA THR A 163 6.43 3.81 -9.06
C THR A 163 6.12 2.33 -9.27
N TYR A 164 6.19 1.56 -8.19
CA TYR A 164 5.84 0.15 -8.17
C TYR A 164 4.92 -0.10 -6.96
N ASP A 165 3.82 -0.80 -7.20
CA ASP A 165 2.78 -1.16 -6.23
C ASP A 165 2.76 -2.68 -6.15
N LEU A 166 3.22 -3.26 -5.05
CA LEU A 166 3.64 -4.66 -4.97
C LEU A 166 3.07 -5.35 -3.75
N SER A 167 2.45 -6.52 -3.92
CA SER A 167 2.18 -7.39 -2.77
C SER A 167 3.39 -8.27 -2.49
N LEU A 168 3.88 -8.31 -1.25
CA LEU A 168 5.08 -9.08 -0.87
C LEU A 168 4.89 -9.83 0.45
N PRO A 169 5.51 -11.01 0.64
CA PRO A 169 5.46 -11.70 1.92
C PRO A 169 6.01 -10.82 3.05
N LEU A 170 5.36 -10.86 4.22
CA LEU A 170 5.70 -10.01 5.37
C LEU A 170 7.20 -10.03 5.75
N ARG A 171 7.85 -11.19 5.69
CA ARG A 171 9.28 -11.33 6.06
C ARG A 171 10.23 -10.64 5.10
N SER A 172 9.89 -10.59 3.81
CA SER A 172 10.70 -10.01 2.73
C SER A 172 10.15 -8.65 2.26
N PHE A 173 9.17 -8.10 2.98
CA PHE A 173 8.38 -6.95 2.54
C PHE A 173 9.25 -5.71 2.23
N TYR A 174 10.28 -5.44 3.03
CA TYR A 174 11.18 -4.30 2.79
C TYR A 174 12.51 -4.67 2.12
N GLU A 175 12.78 -5.96 1.91
CA GLU A 175 14.06 -6.41 1.34
C GLU A 175 14.28 -5.88 -0.08
N ILE A 176 13.20 -5.83 -0.88
CA ILE A 176 13.26 -5.34 -2.26
C ILE A 176 13.75 -3.89 -2.35
N VAL A 177 13.42 -3.04 -1.36
CA VAL A 177 13.84 -1.63 -1.34
C VAL A 177 15.36 -1.55 -1.28
N LYS A 178 15.97 -2.33 -0.38
CA LYS A 178 17.43 -2.39 -0.21
C LYS A 178 18.14 -2.96 -1.44
N VAL A 179 17.56 -4.00 -2.04
CA VAL A 179 18.12 -4.62 -3.25
C VAL A 179 18.07 -3.66 -4.43
N VAL A 180 16.95 -2.94 -4.60
CA VAL A 180 16.79 -1.94 -5.66
C VAL A 180 17.70 -0.74 -5.42
N GLU A 181 17.80 -0.24 -4.19
CA GLU A 181 18.71 0.84 -3.81
C GLU A 181 20.16 0.50 -4.18
N ALA A 182 20.65 -0.67 -3.78
CA ALA A 182 21.99 -1.13 -4.12
C ALA A 182 22.21 -1.29 -5.64
N ARG A 183 21.17 -1.73 -6.37
CA ARG A 183 21.23 -1.97 -7.81
C ARG A 183 21.30 -0.68 -8.62
N VAL A 184 20.48 0.31 -8.29
CA VAL A 184 20.44 1.59 -9.04
C VAL A 184 21.52 2.55 -8.59
N GLY A 185 21.95 2.46 -7.33
CA GLY A 185 23.01 3.28 -6.76
C GLY A 185 22.82 4.77 -7.05
N HIS A 186 23.86 5.42 -7.56
CA HIS A 186 23.89 6.85 -7.84
C HIS A 186 22.97 7.32 -8.98
N MET A 187 22.35 6.40 -9.73
CA MET A 187 21.40 6.76 -10.80
C MET A 187 20.08 7.28 -10.23
N ALA A 188 19.74 6.87 -9.01
CA ALA A 188 18.56 7.36 -8.30
C ALA A 188 18.93 8.49 -7.33
N LYS A 189 18.02 9.44 -7.18
CA LYS A 189 18.07 10.47 -6.14
C LYS A 189 17.53 9.95 -4.82
N ARG A 190 16.41 9.23 -4.84
CA ARG A 190 15.85 8.51 -3.69
C ARG A 190 15.35 7.15 -4.13
N VAL A 191 15.52 6.15 -3.26
CA VAL A 191 14.81 4.88 -3.31
C VAL A 191 14.12 4.70 -1.97
N CYS A 192 12.82 4.50 -1.95
CA CYS A 192 12.08 4.33 -0.71
C CYS A 192 10.97 3.29 -0.83
N GLY A 193 10.59 2.74 0.31
CA GLY A 193 9.43 1.88 0.49
C GLY A 193 8.54 2.38 1.61
N PHE A 194 7.25 2.35 1.38
CA PHE A 194 6.22 2.59 2.37
C PHE A 194 4.99 1.78 1.98
N GLY A 195 3.99 1.69 2.85
CA GLY A 195 2.70 1.14 2.46
C GLY A 195 1.94 0.46 3.59
N HIS A 196 0.94 -0.30 3.14
CA HIS A 196 -0.06 -0.96 3.95
C HIS A 196 0.52 -2.26 4.49
N LEU A 197 1.15 -2.19 5.66
CA LEU A 197 1.75 -3.36 6.30
C LEU A 197 0.67 -4.38 6.71
N GLY A 198 -0.53 -3.90 7.03
CA GLY A 198 -1.72 -4.71 7.30
C GLY A 198 -2.05 -5.70 6.19
N ASP A 199 -1.99 -5.23 4.94
CA ASP A 199 -2.42 -5.95 3.74
C ASP A 199 -1.25 -6.48 2.90
N LEU A 200 -0.03 -6.28 3.39
CA LEU A 200 1.20 -6.66 2.71
C LEU A 200 1.37 -6.00 1.34
N ASN A 201 0.95 -4.74 1.21
CA ASN A 201 1.17 -3.91 0.03
C ASN A 201 2.32 -2.90 0.24
N LEU A 202 3.41 -3.07 -0.51
CA LEU A 202 4.55 -2.16 -0.57
C LEU A 202 4.46 -1.27 -1.82
N HIS A 203 4.53 0.03 -1.59
CA HIS A 203 4.80 1.04 -2.59
C HIS A 203 6.30 1.31 -2.66
N LEU A 204 6.98 0.75 -3.66
CA LEU A 204 8.39 1.01 -3.96
C LEU A 204 8.49 2.17 -4.94
N ASN A 205 9.28 3.18 -4.60
CA ASN A 205 9.43 4.39 -5.39
C ASN A 205 10.90 4.73 -5.61
N VAL A 206 11.22 5.14 -6.84
CA VAL A 206 12.58 5.53 -7.25
C VAL A 206 12.50 6.86 -7.99
N THR A 207 13.16 7.89 -7.46
CA THR A 207 13.21 9.22 -8.09
C THR A 207 14.53 9.45 -8.80
N CYS A 208 14.51 10.25 -9.86
CA CYS A 208 15.69 10.76 -10.56
C CYS A 208 15.37 12.14 -11.16
N GLY A 209 16.38 12.92 -11.56
CA GLY A 209 16.14 14.29 -12.05
C GLY A 209 15.23 14.34 -13.28
N GLU A 210 15.50 13.49 -14.27
CA GLU A 210 14.71 13.32 -15.48
C GLU A 210 14.59 11.83 -15.83
N TYR A 211 13.66 11.47 -16.71
CA TYR A 211 13.51 10.09 -17.16
C TYR A 211 14.82 9.57 -17.76
N SER A 212 15.25 8.39 -17.34
CA SER A 212 16.45 7.72 -17.82
C SER A 212 16.14 6.31 -18.30
N ASN A 213 16.44 6.01 -19.56
CA ASN A 213 16.34 4.67 -20.11
C ASN A 213 17.25 3.68 -19.37
N ASP A 214 18.45 4.11 -18.98
CA ASP A 214 19.38 3.25 -18.26
C ASP A 214 18.79 2.86 -16.89
N LEU A 215 18.22 3.82 -16.17
CA LEU A 215 17.56 3.55 -14.88
C LEU A 215 16.32 2.68 -15.08
N TYR A 216 15.52 2.95 -16.11
CA TYR A 216 14.37 2.13 -16.48
C TYR A 216 14.79 0.68 -16.70
N HIS A 217 15.87 0.41 -17.45
CA HIS A 217 16.38 -0.95 -17.69
C HIS A 217 17.05 -1.59 -16.47
N GLN A 218 17.50 -0.81 -15.48
CA GLN A 218 17.88 -1.35 -14.18
C GLN A 218 16.66 -1.82 -13.38
N LEU A 219 15.53 -1.12 -13.48
CA LEU A 219 14.33 -1.42 -12.71
C LEU A 219 13.43 -2.46 -13.36
N GLU A 220 13.25 -2.41 -14.68
CA GLU A 220 12.36 -3.28 -15.43
C GLU A 220 13.12 -4.18 -16.42
N PRO A 221 12.84 -5.50 -16.42
CA PRO A 221 11.80 -6.20 -15.66
C PRO A 221 12.21 -6.63 -14.24
N PHE A 222 13.40 -6.22 -13.77
CA PHE A 222 14.01 -6.72 -12.53
C PHE A 222 13.09 -6.70 -11.29
N VAL A 223 12.42 -5.58 -11.02
CA VAL A 223 11.49 -5.44 -9.89
C VAL A 223 10.39 -6.49 -9.97
N PHE A 224 9.78 -6.67 -11.15
CA PHE A 224 8.71 -7.64 -11.36
C PHE A 224 9.19 -9.10 -11.26
N GLU A 225 10.38 -9.39 -11.77
CA GLU A 225 11.00 -10.71 -11.61
C GLU A 225 11.28 -11.03 -10.15
N LEU A 226 11.82 -10.08 -9.39
CA LEU A 226 12.09 -10.25 -7.97
C LEU A 226 10.79 -10.43 -7.17
N THR A 227 9.77 -9.61 -7.44
CA THR A 227 8.43 -9.78 -6.85
C THR A 227 7.88 -11.17 -7.14
N SER A 228 7.97 -11.65 -8.37
CA SER A 228 7.51 -12.99 -8.77
C SER A 228 8.28 -14.10 -8.03
N LYS A 229 9.62 -13.99 -7.93
CA LYS A 229 10.46 -14.94 -7.18
C LYS A 229 10.11 -15.01 -5.70
N LEU A 230 9.67 -13.90 -5.11
CA LEU A 230 9.20 -13.83 -3.73
C LEU A 230 7.75 -14.32 -3.57
N GLY A 231 7.07 -14.75 -4.65
CA GLY A 231 5.67 -15.17 -4.62
C GLY A 231 4.68 -14.01 -4.44
N GLY A 232 5.07 -12.80 -4.85
CA GLY A 232 4.29 -11.57 -4.73
C GLY A 232 3.41 -11.25 -5.94
N SER A 233 2.71 -10.11 -5.85
CA SER A 233 1.94 -9.52 -6.94
C SER A 233 2.60 -8.25 -7.48
N VAL A 234 2.68 -8.09 -8.80
CA VAL A 234 3.25 -6.89 -9.48
C VAL A 234 2.30 -5.69 -9.51
N SER A 235 1.04 -5.90 -9.10
CA SER A 235 0.11 -4.85 -8.73
C SER A 235 -0.76 -5.34 -7.59
N ALA A 236 -0.70 -4.66 -6.45
CA ALA A 236 -1.56 -4.93 -5.32
C ALA A 236 -2.92 -4.22 -5.49
N GLU A 237 -2.89 -2.92 -5.83
CA GLU A 237 -4.06 -2.05 -5.83
C GLU A 237 -4.28 -1.31 -7.15
N HIS A 238 -3.20 -0.86 -7.81
CA HIS A 238 -3.31 0.08 -8.94
C HIS A 238 -3.81 -0.55 -10.25
N GLY A 239 -3.91 -1.87 -10.30
CA GLY A 239 -4.30 -2.61 -11.50
C GLY A 239 -3.19 -2.70 -12.55
N MET A 240 -3.54 -3.27 -13.70
CA MET A 240 -2.60 -3.57 -14.77
C MET A 240 -2.56 -2.47 -15.83
N GLY A 241 -3.73 -1.98 -16.24
CA GLY A 241 -3.87 -0.91 -17.23
C GLY A 241 -3.07 -1.14 -18.51
N PHE A 242 -2.57 -0.03 -19.08
CA PHE A 242 -1.66 -0.05 -20.21
C PHE A 242 -0.24 -0.43 -19.76
N LEU A 243 0.25 0.24 -18.72
CA LEU A 243 1.65 0.21 -18.29
C LEU A 243 2.14 -1.18 -17.90
N LYS A 244 1.30 -1.99 -17.23
CA LYS A 244 1.71 -3.30 -16.73
C LYS A 244 1.18 -4.47 -17.55
N SER A 245 0.46 -4.23 -18.64
CA SER A 245 -0.17 -5.29 -19.47
C SER A 245 0.78 -6.44 -19.84
N ASN A 246 2.05 -6.14 -20.13
CA ASN A 246 3.08 -7.13 -20.48
C ASN A 246 3.66 -7.92 -19.28
N TYR A 247 3.29 -7.55 -18.05
CA TYR A 247 3.86 -8.08 -16.81
C TYR A 247 2.91 -9.02 -16.05
N LEU A 248 1.69 -9.24 -16.56
CA LEU A 248 0.69 -10.11 -15.93
C LEU A 248 1.22 -11.53 -15.62
N LYS A 249 2.09 -12.05 -16.49
CA LYS A 249 2.74 -13.37 -16.36
C LYS A 249 3.56 -13.54 -15.08
N TYR A 250 3.99 -12.45 -14.44
CA TYR A 250 4.76 -12.51 -13.19
C TYR A 250 3.89 -12.80 -11.97
N SER A 251 2.56 -12.65 -12.09
CA SER A 251 1.63 -12.85 -10.97
C SER A 251 0.45 -13.76 -11.29
N LYS A 252 0.30 -14.20 -12.54
CA LYS A 252 -0.79 -15.10 -12.97
C LYS A 252 -0.26 -16.24 -13.82
N SER A 253 -0.83 -17.42 -13.63
CA SER A 253 -0.53 -18.58 -14.45
C SER A 253 -1.08 -18.42 -15.87
N THR A 254 -0.55 -19.22 -16.80
CA THR A 254 -1.00 -19.27 -18.19
C THR A 254 -2.48 -19.59 -18.33
N GLU A 255 -3.02 -20.46 -17.48
CA GLU A 255 -4.41 -20.90 -17.47
C GLU A 255 -5.34 -19.78 -17.00
N ALA A 256 -4.94 -19.06 -15.94
CA ALA A 256 -5.69 -17.91 -15.45
C ALA A 256 -5.77 -16.81 -16.53
N ILE A 257 -4.65 -16.52 -17.21
CA ILE A 257 -4.61 -15.54 -18.29
C ILE A 257 -5.47 -15.99 -19.48
N ALA A 258 -5.45 -17.28 -19.84
CA ALA A 258 -6.30 -17.82 -20.89
C ALA A 258 -7.80 -17.64 -20.56
N MET A 259 -8.21 -17.99 -19.33
CA MET A 259 -9.58 -17.78 -18.88
C MET A 259 -10.01 -16.30 -18.92
N MET A 260 -9.11 -15.38 -18.54
CA MET A 260 -9.40 -13.94 -18.64
C MET A 260 -9.64 -13.51 -20.10
N ARG A 261 -8.88 -14.06 -21.06
CA ARG A 261 -9.08 -13.80 -22.49
C ARG A 261 -10.42 -14.34 -22.98
N ASP A 262 -10.80 -15.55 -22.55
CA ASP A 262 -12.09 -16.14 -22.93
C ASP A 262 -13.26 -15.29 -22.44
N ILE A 263 -13.19 -14.79 -21.19
CA ILE A 263 -14.20 -13.89 -20.62
C ILE A 263 -14.24 -12.56 -21.41
N LYS A 264 -13.07 -11.98 -21.74
CA LYS A 264 -13.00 -10.75 -22.55
C LYS A 264 -13.63 -10.95 -23.92
N HIS A 265 -13.34 -12.07 -24.58
CA HIS A 265 -13.90 -12.38 -25.90
C HIS A 265 -15.41 -12.60 -25.84
N MET A 266 -15.91 -13.27 -24.80
CA MET A 266 -17.34 -13.48 -24.59
C MET A 266 -18.12 -12.17 -24.39
N LEU A 267 -17.57 -11.22 -23.63
CA LEU A 267 -18.26 -9.97 -23.26
C LEU A 267 -18.01 -8.81 -24.22
N ASP A 268 -16.87 -8.80 -24.91
CA ASP A 268 -16.49 -7.78 -25.89
C ASP A 268 -15.77 -8.41 -27.10
N PRO A 269 -16.49 -9.14 -27.96
CA PRO A 269 -15.91 -9.84 -29.11
C PRO A 269 -15.27 -8.89 -30.14
N ASN A 270 -15.75 -7.65 -30.22
CA ASN A 270 -15.22 -6.63 -31.12
C ASN A 270 -14.03 -5.85 -30.53
N LYS A 271 -13.64 -6.14 -29.28
CA LYS A 271 -12.53 -5.49 -28.56
C LYS A 271 -12.63 -3.96 -28.52
N ILE A 272 -13.84 -3.41 -28.42
CA ILE A 272 -14.06 -1.94 -28.40
C ILE A 272 -13.93 -1.34 -27.00
N LEU A 273 -14.04 -2.16 -25.94
CA LEU A 273 -13.97 -1.70 -24.57
C LEU A 273 -12.53 -1.67 -24.07
N ASN A 274 -12.02 -0.45 -23.92
CA ASN A 274 -10.72 -0.12 -23.33
C ASN A 274 -9.54 -0.92 -23.93
N PRO A 275 -9.30 -0.82 -25.25
CA PRO A 275 -8.28 -1.60 -25.94
C PRO A 275 -6.85 -1.29 -25.44
N TYR A 276 -5.93 -2.23 -25.70
CA TYR A 276 -4.50 -2.15 -25.35
C TYR A 276 -4.15 -2.22 -23.86
N LYS A 277 -5.11 -2.58 -23.01
CA LYS A 277 -4.96 -2.62 -21.54
C LYS A 277 -5.30 -3.99 -20.99
N ILE A 278 -4.65 -4.37 -19.88
CA ILE A 278 -4.72 -5.66 -19.19
C ILE A 278 -4.34 -6.86 -20.06
N LEU A 279 -5.12 -7.14 -21.10
CA LEU A 279 -5.01 -8.28 -22.02
C LEU A 279 -5.01 -7.76 -23.46
N ASN A 280 -4.09 -8.25 -24.27
CA ASN A 280 -4.09 -8.04 -25.73
C ASN A 280 -4.83 -9.20 -26.42
#